data_AF-A0A923NFA4-F1
#
_entry.id   AF-A0A923NFA4-F1
#
_cell.length_a   1.000
_cell.length_b   1.000
_cell.length_c   1.000
_cell.angle_alpha   90.00
_cell.angle_beta   90.00
_cell.angle_gamma   90.00
#
_symmetry.space_group_name_H-M   'P 1'
#
loop_
_entity.id
_entity.type
_entity.pdbx_description
1 polymer ?
#
loop_
_entity_poly.entity_id
_entity_poly.type
_entity_poly.pdbx_seq_one_letter_code
_entity_poly.pdbx_strand_id
1 'polypeptide(L)'
;MYHYDAVNPDANLDAQHRIAKNLRFLRIAHTMSQEEVCKKIDISRSQYSCLESGTKEATFPQLYALSLLYHISFEYMISFDLSVEATDLLQKKIHSIESREFQKKFLALSSKNQLRITEELFQISTAAKGGNTNEK
;
A
#
# COMPACT_ATOMS: atom_id res chain seq x y z
N MET A 1 -20.10 -10.96 -18.92
CA MET A 1 -18.94 -11.13 -19.82
C MET A 1 -17.90 -10.13 -19.32
N TYR A 2 -16.84 -10.60 -18.66
CA TYR A 2 -15.85 -9.70 -18.05
C TYR A 2 -15.11 -8.96 -19.16
N HIS A 3 -15.26 -7.63 -19.21
CA HIS A 3 -14.46 -6.77 -20.07
C HIS A 3 -13.05 -6.71 -19.48
N TYR A 4 -12.14 -7.46 -20.08
CA TYR A 4 -10.70 -7.31 -19.91
C TYR A 4 -10.30 -6.03 -20.65
N ASP A 5 -10.48 -4.88 -20.00
CA ASP A 5 -9.95 -3.62 -20.51
C ASP A 5 -8.42 -3.71 -20.50
N ALA A 6 -7.84 -3.65 -21.70
CA ALA A 6 -6.43 -3.43 -22.01
C ALA A 6 -5.42 -4.09 -21.04
N VAL A 7 -5.07 -5.35 -21.32
CA VAL A 7 -3.79 -5.90 -20.87
C VAL A 7 -2.70 -4.98 -21.42
N ASN A 8 -2.16 -4.12 -20.56
CA ASN A 8 -1.00 -3.31 -20.84
C ASN A 8 0.12 -4.27 -21.33
N PRO A 9 0.58 -4.16 -22.58
CA PRO A 9 1.59 -5.07 -23.14
C PRO A 9 2.93 -5.00 -22.40
N ASP A 10 3.17 -3.96 -21.60
CA ASP A 10 4.34 -3.81 -20.73
C ASP A 10 4.15 -4.44 -19.33
N ALA A 11 2.93 -4.85 -18.95
CA ALA A 11 2.65 -5.43 -17.63
C ALA A 11 3.32 -6.79 -17.41
N ASN A 12 3.69 -7.49 -18.49
CA ASN A 12 4.31 -8.81 -18.43
C ASN A 12 5.84 -8.74 -18.23
N LEU A 13 6.48 -7.58 -18.42
CA LEU A 13 7.93 -7.43 -18.26
C LEU A 13 8.38 -7.11 -16.82
N ASP A 14 7.45 -6.82 -15.89
CA ASP A 14 7.79 -6.34 -14.53
C ASP A 14 7.12 -7.13 -13.38
N ALA A 15 6.35 -8.19 -13.67
CA ALA A 15 5.66 -8.96 -12.62
C ALA A 15 6.64 -9.66 -11.67
N GLN A 16 7.69 -10.27 -12.24
CA GLN A 16 8.72 -10.96 -11.46
C GLN A 16 9.54 -9.98 -10.61
N HIS A 17 9.89 -8.82 -11.16
CA HIS A 17 10.62 -7.79 -10.43
C HIS A 17 9.78 -7.18 -9.29
N ARG A 18 8.48 -6.98 -9.54
CA ARG A 18 7.52 -6.56 -8.51
C ARG A 18 7.40 -7.60 -7.39
N ILE A 19 7.25 -8.88 -7.72
CA ILE A 19 7.25 -9.96 -6.72
C ILE A 19 8.54 -9.91 -5.89
N ALA A 20 9.71 -9.83 -6.53
CA ALA A 20 11.00 -9.77 -5.84
C ALA A 20 11.09 -8.59 -4.84
N LYS A 21 10.66 -7.38 -5.26
CA LYS A 21 10.56 -6.21 -4.39
C LYS A 21 9.60 -6.45 -3.22
N ASN A 22 8.43 -7.02 -3.50
CA ASN A 22 7.41 -7.31 -2.50
C ASN A 22 7.90 -8.33 -1.46
N LEU A 23 8.62 -9.37 -1.87
CA LEU A 23 9.21 -10.35 -0.95
C LEU A 23 10.21 -9.69 -0.01
N ARG A 24 11.10 -8.84 -0.55
CA ARG A 24 12.05 -8.09 0.26
C ARG A 24 11.35 -7.11 1.21
N PHE A 25 10.33 -6.40 0.72
CA PHE A 25 9.52 -5.48 1.52
C PHE A 25 8.86 -6.20 2.70
N LEU A 26 8.14 -7.29 2.43
CA LEU A 26 7.47 -8.11 3.44
C LEU A 26 8.48 -8.65 4.46
N ARG A 27 9.61 -9.19 4.01
CA ARG A 27 10.65 -9.69 4.92
C ARG A 27 11.15 -8.60 5.87
N ILE A 28 11.44 -7.40 5.37
CA ILE A 28 11.92 -6.27 6.17
C ILE A 28 10.82 -5.78 7.11
N ALA A 29 9.58 -5.67 6.65
CA ALA A 29 8.43 -5.27 7.45
C ALA A 29 8.17 -6.24 8.63
N HIS A 30 8.49 -7.52 8.44
CA HIS A 30 8.43 -8.55 9.48
C HIS A 30 9.74 -8.71 10.27
N THR A 31 10.73 -7.82 10.08
CA THR A 31 12.03 -7.85 10.77
C THR A 31 12.78 -9.17 10.65
N MET A 32 12.67 -9.83 9.50
CA MET A 32 13.28 -11.14 9.24
C MET A 32 14.56 -11.03 8.39
N SER A 33 15.51 -11.91 8.66
CA SER A 33 16.62 -12.23 7.76
C SER A 33 16.16 -13.22 6.68
N GLN A 34 16.91 -13.29 5.57
CA GLN A 34 16.63 -14.28 4.51
C GLN A 34 16.67 -15.71 5.07
N GLU A 35 17.60 -15.99 5.98
CA GLU A 35 17.76 -17.29 6.63
C GLU A 35 16.53 -17.69 7.46
N GLU A 36 15.93 -16.74 8.19
CA GLU A 36 14.71 -17.00 8.97
C GLU A 36 13.50 -17.30 8.09
N VAL A 37 13.35 -16.60 6.96
CA VAL A 37 12.29 -16.89 5.99
C VAL A 37 12.47 -18.29 5.41
N CYS A 38 13.71 -18.62 5.00
CA CYS A 38 14.06 -19.94 4.45
C CYS A 38 13.69 -21.09 5.37
N LYS A 39 14.02 -20.97 6.67
CA LYS A 39 13.65 -21.96 7.70
C LYS A 39 12.15 -22.12 7.87
N LYS A 40 11.36 -21.07 7.63
CA LYS A 40 9.91 -21.08 7.81
C LYS A 40 9.16 -21.67 6.62
N ILE A 41 9.71 -21.57 5.41
CA ILE A 41 9.07 -22.08 4.19
C ILE A 41 9.80 -23.27 3.56
N ASP A 42 10.80 -23.80 4.26
CA ASP A 42 11.58 -24.98 3.90
C ASP A 42 12.23 -24.90 2.50
N ILE A 43 12.99 -23.81 2.27
CA ILE A 43 13.83 -23.66 1.06
C ILE A 43 15.25 -23.27 1.44
N SER A 44 16.20 -23.40 0.51
CA SER A 44 17.57 -22.96 0.76
C SER A 44 17.71 -21.44 0.70
N ARG A 45 18.67 -20.90 1.46
CA ARG A 45 19.02 -19.48 1.41
C ARG A 45 19.38 -19.00 0.01
N SER A 46 20.10 -19.81 -0.76
CA SER A 46 20.46 -19.48 -2.15
C SER A 46 19.21 -19.36 -3.02
N GLN A 47 18.24 -20.28 -2.87
CA GLN A 47 16.97 -20.20 -3.58
C GLN A 47 16.23 -18.90 -3.24
N TYR A 48 16.07 -18.57 -1.97
CA TYR A 48 15.37 -17.35 -1.55
C TYR A 48 16.08 -16.06 -2.01
N SER A 49 17.42 -16.05 -1.99
CA SER A 49 18.21 -14.94 -2.53
C SER A 49 17.94 -14.71 -4.03
N CYS A 50 17.79 -15.79 -4.80
CA CYS A 50 17.39 -15.69 -6.21
C CYS A 50 15.97 -15.12 -6.38
N LEU A 51 15.04 -15.44 -5.47
CA LEU A 51 13.69 -14.88 -5.47
C LEU A 51 13.71 -13.36 -5.19
N GLU A 52 14.38 -12.91 -4.12
CA GLU A 52 14.44 -11.48 -3.75
C GLU A 52 15.24 -10.63 -4.74
N SER A 53 16.15 -11.23 -5.49
CA SER A 53 16.90 -10.53 -6.56
C SER A 53 16.17 -10.52 -7.89
N GLY A 54 15.04 -11.23 -8.01
CA GLY A 54 14.30 -11.36 -9.26
C GLY A 54 14.95 -12.28 -10.30
N THR A 55 16.11 -12.87 -9.99
CA THR A 55 16.85 -13.75 -10.91
C THR A 55 16.17 -15.09 -11.16
N LYS A 56 15.25 -15.50 -10.29
CA LYS A 56 14.43 -16.70 -10.45
C LYS A 56 12.97 -16.44 -10.09
N GLU A 57 12.07 -16.90 -10.94
CA GLU A 57 10.64 -16.86 -10.68
C GLU A 57 10.23 -17.71 -9.47
N ALA A 58 9.36 -17.14 -8.64
CA ALA A 58 8.77 -17.86 -7.52
C ALA A 58 7.73 -18.85 -8.03
N THR A 59 7.85 -20.11 -7.63
CA THR A 59 6.86 -21.13 -7.98
C THR A 59 5.58 -20.94 -7.18
N PHE A 60 4.45 -21.49 -7.65
CA PHE A 60 3.19 -21.43 -6.91
C PHE A 60 3.30 -21.96 -5.46
N PRO A 61 3.94 -23.12 -5.18
CA PRO A 61 4.15 -23.57 -3.80
C PRO A 61 4.94 -22.58 -2.94
N GLN A 62 5.96 -21.91 -3.50
CA GLN A 62 6.73 -20.89 -2.78
C GLN A 62 5.88 -19.66 -2.48
N LEU A 63 5.13 -19.16 -3.48
CA LEU A 63 4.23 -18.03 -3.32
C LEU A 63 3.14 -18.33 -2.28
N TYR A 64 2.61 -19.54 -2.27
CA TYR A 64 1.63 -19.99 -1.27
C TYR A 64 2.24 -20.11 0.13
N ALA A 65 3.45 -20.66 0.28
CA ALA A 65 4.11 -20.71 1.58
C ALA A 65 4.40 -19.29 2.13
N LEU A 66 4.82 -18.37 1.26
CA LEU A 66 5.07 -16.97 1.60
C LEU A 66 3.78 -16.22 1.94
N SER A 67 2.66 -16.52 1.26
CA SER A 67 1.36 -15.94 1.55
C SER A 67 0.87 -16.31 2.95
N LEU A 68 1.07 -17.58 3.35
CA LEU A 68 0.78 -18.06 4.70
C LEU A 68 1.70 -17.43 5.74
N LEU A 69 2.99 -17.30 5.44
CA LEU A 69 3.98 -16.71 6.35
C LEU A 69 3.69 -15.23 6.66
N TYR A 70 3.36 -14.45 5.63
CA TYR A 70 3.15 -13.00 5.76
C TYR A 70 1.68 -12.62 5.97
N HIS A 71 0.78 -13.59 6.04
CA HIS A 71 -0.66 -13.38 6.21
C HIS A 71 -1.25 -12.42 5.17
N ILE A 72 -0.84 -12.59 3.91
CA ILE A 72 -1.27 -11.78 2.77
C ILE A 72 -1.63 -12.70 1.61
N SER A 73 -2.72 -12.43 0.89
CA SER A 73 -3.09 -13.25 -0.28
C SER A 73 -2.00 -13.17 -1.36
N PHE A 74 -1.69 -14.30 -2.00
CA PHE A 74 -0.64 -14.33 -3.02
C PHE A 74 -1.02 -13.47 -4.24
N GLU A 75 -2.31 -13.35 -4.59
CA GLU A 75 -2.80 -12.46 -5.65
C GLU A 75 -2.39 -11.02 -5.36
N TYR A 76 -2.63 -10.55 -4.13
CA TYR A 76 -2.24 -9.20 -3.72
C TYR A 76 -0.72 -8.98 -3.76
N MET A 77 0.06 -9.99 -3.38
CA MET A 77 1.52 -9.96 -3.46
C MET A 77 2.04 -9.91 -4.91
N ILE A 78 1.27 -10.37 -5.89
CA ILE A 78 1.65 -10.37 -7.32
C ILE A 78 1.10 -9.13 -8.04
N SER A 79 -0.07 -8.64 -7.65
CA SER A 79 -0.79 -7.59 -8.39
C SER A 79 -0.36 -6.16 -8.05
N PHE A 80 0.19 -5.91 -6.86
CA PHE A 80 0.42 -4.55 -6.35
C PHE A 80 1.89 -4.33 -5.93
N ASP A 81 2.33 -3.07 -5.82
CA ASP A 81 3.63 -2.73 -5.23
C ASP A 81 3.45 -2.48 -3.72
N LEU A 82 3.64 -3.51 -2.91
CA LEU A 82 3.26 -3.47 -1.49
C LEU A 82 3.88 -2.31 -0.70
N SER A 83 5.00 -1.74 -1.15
CA SER A 83 5.61 -0.57 -0.54
C SER A 83 4.78 0.71 -0.75
N VAL A 84 4.20 0.88 -1.95
CA VAL A 84 3.34 2.00 -2.32
C VAL A 84 1.99 1.85 -1.62
N GLU A 85 1.36 0.68 -1.74
CA GLU A 85 0.09 0.38 -1.08
C GLU A 85 0.17 0.55 0.45
N ALA A 86 1.24 0.09 1.09
CA ALA A 86 1.43 0.28 2.53
C ALA A 86 1.56 1.77 2.89
N THR A 87 2.27 2.55 2.08
CA THR A 87 2.44 3.99 2.30
C THR A 87 1.13 4.74 2.17
N ASP A 88 0.34 4.45 1.13
CA ASP A 88 -0.99 5.05 0.93
C ASP A 88 -1.95 4.71 2.09
N LEU A 89 -1.98 3.45 2.54
CA LEU A 89 -2.79 3.04 3.68
C LEU A 89 -2.36 3.74 4.98
N LEU A 90 -1.06 3.88 5.22
CA LEU A 90 -0.54 4.61 6.38
C LEU A 90 -0.92 6.09 6.34
N GLN A 91 -0.77 6.74 5.19
CA GLN A 91 -1.15 8.15 5.01
C GLN A 91 -2.64 8.37 5.26
N LYS A 92 -3.51 7.52 4.69
CA LYS A 92 -4.95 7.54 4.94
C LYS A 92 -5.28 7.36 6.42
N LYS A 93 -4.58 6.45 7.10
CA LYS A 93 -4.77 6.22 8.54
C LYS A 93 -4.35 7.42 9.37
N ILE A 94 -3.19 8.02 9.10
CA ILE A 94 -2.72 9.24 9.77
C ILE A 94 -3.75 10.36 9.61
N HIS A 95 -4.20 10.61 8.38
CA HIS A 95 -5.19 11.65 8.10
C HIS A 95 -6.52 11.42 8.86
N SER A 96 -6.95 10.15 8.97
CA SER A 96 -8.12 9.78 9.77
C SER A 96 -7.95 10.04 11.27
N ILE A 97 -6.73 9.88 11.81
CA ILE A 97 -6.42 10.15 13.22
C ILE A 97 -6.43 11.65 13.47
N GLU A 98 -5.75 12.43 12.62
CA GLU A 98 -5.72 13.89 12.70
C GLU A 98 -7.13 14.49 12.62
N SER A 99 -7.96 13.99 11.70
CA SER A 99 -9.35 14.40 11.56
C SER A 99 -10.17 14.17 12.83
N ARG A 100 -9.98 13.01 13.49
CA ARG A 100 -10.64 12.69 14.76
C ARG A 100 -10.15 13.59 15.89
N GLU A 101 -8.85 13.85 15.98
CA GLU A 101 -8.30 14.75 17.01
C GLU A 101 -8.77 16.19 16.82
N PHE A 102 -8.85 16.66 15.58
CA PHE A 102 -9.48 17.94 15.26
C PHE A 102 -10.94 17.96 15.72
N GLN A 103 -11.73 16.95 15.36
CA GLN A 103 -13.14 16.87 15.74
C GLN A 103 -13.33 16.93 17.26
N LYS A 104 -12.52 16.20 18.03
CA LYS A 104 -12.57 16.25 19.51
C LYS A 104 -12.28 17.65 20.04
N LYS A 105 -11.19 18.29 19.58
CA LYS A 105 -10.81 19.64 20.01
C LYS A 105 -11.87 20.66 19.62
N PHE A 106 -12.42 20.55 18.42
CA PHE A 106 -13.49 21.41 17.93
C PHE A 106 -14.75 21.32 18.80
N LEU A 107 -15.20 20.11 19.12
CA LEU A 107 -16.38 19.90 19.96
C LEU A 107 -16.20 20.39 21.41
N ALA A 108 -14.96 20.48 21.89
CA ALA A 108 -14.65 21.04 23.21
C ALA A 108 -14.64 22.58 23.29
N LEU A 109 -14.71 23.28 22.16
CA LEU A 109 -14.76 24.74 22.11
C LEU A 109 -16.16 25.29 22.42
N SER A 110 -16.24 26.58 22.75
CA SER A 110 -17.53 27.28 22.87
C SER A 110 -18.23 27.41 21.51
N SER A 111 -19.57 27.50 21.53
CA SER A 111 -20.38 27.62 20.30
C SER A 111 -19.97 28.79 19.41
N LYS A 112 -19.54 29.92 20.00
CA LYS A 112 -19.04 31.08 19.23
C LYS A 112 -17.76 30.76 18.46
N ASN A 113 -16.82 30.05 19.10
CA ASN A 113 -15.56 29.66 18.46
C ASN A 113 -15.78 28.56 17.41
N GLN A 114 -16.70 27.63 17.67
CA GLN A 114 -17.11 26.62 16.70
C GLN A 114 -17.72 27.25 15.44
N LEU A 115 -18.60 28.25 15.61
CA LEU A 115 -19.21 28.96 14.48
C LEU A 115 -18.15 29.63 13.61
N ARG A 116 -17.20 30.38 14.23
CA ARG A 116 -16.11 31.04 13.50
C ARG A 116 -15.27 30.05 12.68
N ILE A 117 -14.85 28.94 13.29
CA ILE A 117 -14.06 27.92 12.59
C ILE A 117 -14.86 27.29 11.45
N THR A 118 -16.17 27.09 11.63
CA THR A 118 -17.05 26.54 10.59
C THR A 118 -17.18 27.49 9.39
N GLU A 119 -17.32 28.80 9.66
CA GLU A 119 -17.35 29.83 8.63
C GLU A 119 -16.02 29.87 7.85
N GLU A 120 -14.88 29.82 8.53
CA GLU A 120 -13.56 29.78 7.90
C GLU A 120 -13.39 28.53 7.01
N LEU A 121 -13.77 27.34 7.49
CA LEU A 121 -13.71 26.11 6.71
C LEU A 121 -14.62 26.16 5.46
N PHE A 122 -15.79 26.78 5.57
CA PHE A 122 -16.70 26.96 4.44
C PHE A 122 -16.09 27.84 3.34
N GLN A 123 -15.45 28.96 3.71
CA GLN A 123 -14.77 29.84 2.75
C GLN A 123 -13.60 29.15 2.03
N ILE A 124 -12.84 28.33 2.76
CA ILE A 124 -11.74 27.56 2.17
C ILE A 124 -12.29 26.53 1.16
N SER A 125 -13.38 25.84 1.51
CA SER A 125 -14.02 24.87 0.61
C SER A 125 -14.59 25.48 -0.66
N THR A 126 -15.10 26.72 -0.62
CA THR A 126 -15.64 27.40 -1.80
C THR A 126 -14.52 27.97 -2.68
N ALA A 127 -13.45 28.50 -2.08
CA ALA A 127 -12.27 28.97 -2.80
C ALA A 127 -11.55 27.86 -3.57
N ALA A 128 -11.44 26.65 -2.99
CA ALA A 128 -10.78 25.51 -3.65
C ALA A 128 -11.55 24.94 -4.86
N LYS A 129 -12.87 25.16 -4.96
CA LYS A 129 -13.70 24.65 -6.07
C LYS A 129 -13.72 25.57 -7.30
N GLY A 130 -13.19 26.79 -7.21
CA GLY A 130 -13.15 27.76 -8.32
C GLY A 130 -11.98 27.62 -9.29
N GLY A 131 -11.06 26.66 -9.07
CA GLY A 131 -9.78 26.57 -9.79
C GLY A 131 -9.68 25.52 -10.91
N ASN A 132 -10.75 24.81 -11.28
CA ASN A 132 -10.67 23.70 -12.25
C ASN A 132 -11.69 23.81 -13.41
N THR A 133 -11.84 25.02 -13.96
CA THR A 133 -12.50 25.24 -15.25
C THR A 133 -11.70 26.27 -16.02
N ASN A 134 -10.71 25.82 -16.80
CA ASN A 134 -10.35 26.32 -18.13
C ASN A 134 -8.97 25.78 -18.51
N GLU A 135 -8.96 24.66 -19.23
CA GLU A 135 -8.05 24.47 -20.36
C GLU A 135 -8.77 23.53 -21.34
N LYS A 136 -9.12 24.10 -22.49
CA LYS A 136 -9.81 23.47 -23.61
C LYS A 136 -8.91 23.66 -24.82
#